data_AF-A0A9X1MBC7-F1
#
_entry.id   AF-A0A9X1MBC7-F1
#
_cell.length_a   1.000
_cell.length_b   1.000
_cell.length_c   1.000
_cell.angle_alpha   90.00
_cell.angle_beta   90.00
_cell.angle_gamma   90.00
#
_symmetry.space_group_name_H-M   'P 1'
#
loop_
_entity.id
_entity.type
_entity.pdbx_description
1 polymer ?
#
loop_
_entity_poly.entity_id
_entity_poly.type
_entity_poly.pdbx_seq_one_letter_code
_entity_poly.pdbx_strand_id
1 'polypeptide(L)'
;MNNAENPVIPTGWEFLVTGISAALIILLVVAVVRLARSQAVTAAERLGLLLFCLVVPLLGPVLTLALLRRRDQRVVSSADKSSAARPSAARRARR
;
A
#
# COMPACT_ATOMS: atom_id res chain seq x y z
N MET A 1 -17.10 -23.78 19.91
CA MET A 1 -18.07 -22.69 19.63
C MET A 1 -17.44 -21.84 18.57
N ASN A 2 -17.84 -22.06 17.32
CA ASN A 2 -17.23 -21.41 16.16
C ASN A 2 -18.01 -20.12 15.96
N ASN A 3 -17.45 -19.01 16.47
CA ASN A 3 -17.97 -17.68 16.22
C ASN A 3 -17.72 -17.36 14.75
N ALA A 4 -18.64 -17.77 13.88
CA ALA A 4 -18.67 -17.31 12.50
C ALA A 4 -18.98 -15.81 12.55
N GLU A 5 -17.92 -15.00 12.58
CA GLU A 5 -18.01 -13.55 12.45
C GLU A 5 -18.84 -13.24 11.20
N ASN A 6 -19.97 -12.58 11.41
CA ASN A 6 -20.86 -12.21 10.32
C ASN A 6 -20.09 -11.27 9.37
N PRO A 7 -19.83 -11.66 8.10
CA PRO A 7 -18.99 -10.89 7.17
C PRO A 7 -19.61 -9.53 6.78
N VAL A 8 -20.86 -9.29 7.20
CA VAL A 8 -21.59 -8.04 6.95
C VAL A 8 -21.37 -7.03 8.07
N ILE A 9 -21.00 -7.46 9.29
CA ILE A 9 -20.81 -6.54 10.42
C ILE A 9 -19.33 -6.17 10.47
N PRO A 10 -18.98 -4.88 10.27
CA PRO A 10 -17.60 -4.47 10.32
C PRO A 10 -17.02 -4.72 11.71
N THR A 11 -15.79 -5.19 11.74
CA THR A 11 -15.06 -5.43 12.98
C THR A 11 -14.56 -4.11 13.58
N GLY A 12 -14.26 -4.09 14.89
CA GLY A 12 -13.77 -2.88 15.57
C GLY A 12 -12.52 -2.26 14.91
N TRP A 13 -11.66 -3.09 14.30
CA TRP A 13 -10.49 -2.64 13.56
C TRP A 13 -10.85 -1.86 12.28
N GLU A 14 -11.87 -2.31 11.53
CA GLU A 14 -12.31 -1.63 10.31
C GLU A 14 -12.87 -0.24 10.62
N PHE A 15 -13.61 -0.10 11.73
CA PHE A 15 -14.06 1.21 12.22
C PHE A 15 -12.90 2.12 12.59
N LEU A 16 -11.88 1.60 13.29
CA LEU A 16 -10.68 2.37 13.64
C LEU A 16 -9.94 2.86 12.39
N VAL A 17 -9.68 1.96 11.43
CA VAL A 17 -9.00 2.32 10.17
C VAL A 17 -9.81 3.34 9.39
N THR A 18 -11.14 3.17 9.31
CA THR A 18 -12.03 4.10 8.62
C THR A 18 -12.04 5.47 9.31
N GLY A 19 -12.11 5.49 10.64
CA GLY A 19 -12.08 6.72 11.43
C GLY A 19 -10.76 7.48 11.29
N ILE A 20 -9.62 6.78 11.39
CA ILE A 20 -8.29 7.37 11.19
C ILE A 20 -8.16 7.91 9.76
N SER A 21 -8.63 7.15 8.77
CA SER A 21 -8.59 7.56 7.36
C SER A 21 -9.42 8.82 7.12
N ALA A 22 -10.64 8.89 7.66
CA ALA A 22 -11.50 10.06 7.59
C ALA A 22 -10.85 11.29 8.24
N ALA A 23 -10.25 11.13 9.43
CA ALA A 23 -9.55 12.21 10.13
C ALA A 23 -8.36 12.75 9.32
N LEU A 24 -7.57 11.86 8.71
CA LEU A 24 -6.47 12.23 7.83
C LEU A 24 -6.94 13.00 6.59
N ILE A 25 -8.05 12.57 5.98
CA ILE A 25 -8.65 13.27 4.83
C ILE A 25 -9.11 14.67 5.24
N ILE A 26 -9.78 14.82 6.38
CA ILE A 26 -10.22 16.13 6.88
C ILE A 26 -9.02 17.04 7.13
N LEU A 27 -7.98 16.54 7.80
CA LEU A 27 -6.75 17.30 8.04
C LEU A 27 -6.07 17.73 6.75
N LEU A 28 -6.03 16.85 5.74
CA LEU A 28 -5.50 17.18 4.41
C LEU A 28 -6.30 18.32 3.76
N VAL A 29 -7.64 18.24 3.77
CA VAL A 29 -8.50 19.30 3.22
C VAL A 29 -8.28 20.62 3.96
N VAL A 30 -8.24 20.58 5.29
CA VAL A 30 -7.98 21.78 6.10
C VAL A 30 -6.60 22.37 5.78
N ALA A 31 -5.56 21.55 5.69
CA ALA A 31 -4.21 21.98 5.33
C ALA A 31 -4.18 22.65 3.95
N VAL A 32 -4.80 22.01 2.95
CA VAL A 32 -4.94 22.54 1.59
C VAL A 32 -5.69 23.88 1.59
N VAL A 33 -6.83 23.97 2.27
CA VAL A 33 -7.62 25.22 2.33
C VAL A 33 -6.87 26.33 3.06
N ARG A 34 -6.19 26.03 4.18
CA ARG A 34 -5.39 27.04 4.90
C ARG A 34 -4.22 27.52 4.06
N LEU A 35 -3.52 26.61 3.39
CA LEU A 35 -2.43 26.95 2.49
C LEU A 35 -2.93 27.74 1.27
N ALA A 36 -4.09 27.36 0.72
CA ALA A 36 -4.76 28.07 -0.36
C ALA A 36 -5.39 29.42 0.06
N ARG A 37 -5.53 29.68 1.36
CA ARG A 37 -5.98 30.99 1.86
C ARG A 37 -4.82 31.85 2.34
N SER A 38 -3.66 31.25 2.59
CA SER A 38 -2.47 31.96 3.02
C SER A 38 -1.93 32.84 1.88
N GLN A 39 -1.76 34.13 2.20
CA GLN A 39 -1.05 35.13 1.39
C GLN A 39 0.42 35.22 1.80
N ALA A 40 0.87 34.40 2.77
CA ALA A 40 2.20 34.48 3.37
C ALA A 40 3.30 33.75 2.58
N VAL A 41 2.95 33.11 1.46
CA VAL A 41 3.85 32.28 0.65
C VAL A 41 3.78 32.72 -0.80
N THR A 42 4.93 32.71 -1.48
CA THR A 42 4.97 33.05 -2.91
C THR A 42 4.13 32.05 -3.71
N ALA A 43 3.57 32.49 -4.85
CA ALA A 43 2.66 31.66 -5.65
C ALA A 43 3.27 30.30 -6.03
N ALA A 44 4.57 30.26 -6.32
CA ALA A 44 5.29 29.03 -6.66
C ALA A 44 5.46 28.08 -5.46
N GLU A 45 5.85 28.60 -4.29
CA GLU A 45 5.97 27.79 -3.06
C GLU A 45 4.63 27.21 -2.63
N ARG A 46 3.56 27.98 -2.75
CA ARG A 46 2.21 27.54 -2.44
C ARG A 46 1.76 26.40 -3.36
N LEU A 47 2.10 26.49 -4.65
CA LEU A 47 1.80 25.44 -5.63
C LEU A 47 2.60 24.16 -5.34
N GLY A 48 3.89 24.31 -4.98
CA GLY A 48 4.73 23.20 -4.55
C GLY A 48 4.21 22.50 -3.28
N LEU A 49 3.83 23.26 -2.26
CA LEU A 49 3.28 22.73 -1.01
C LEU A 49 1.92 22.06 -1.20
N LEU A 50 1.07 22.59 -2.10
CA LEU A 50 -0.20 21.96 -2.46
C LEU A 50 0.00 20.61 -3.17
N LEU A 51 0.91 20.56 -4.16
CA LEU A 51 1.26 19.30 -4.82
C LEU A 51 1.83 18.30 -3.83
N PHE A 52 2.72 18.74 -2.94
CA PHE A 52 3.30 17.87 -1.92
C PHE A 52 2.22 17.28 -1.01
N CYS A 53 1.27 18.10 -0.54
CA CYS A 53 0.12 17.64 0.26
C CYS A 53 -0.70 16.57 -0.46
N LEU A 54 -0.86 16.68 -1.79
CA LEU A 54 -1.57 15.69 -2.60
C LEU A 54 -0.77 14.39 -2.81
N VAL A 55 0.56 14.48 -2.95
CA VAL A 55 1.41 13.33 -3.29
C VAL A 55 1.75 12.48 -2.06
N VAL A 56 1.93 13.09 -0.89
CA VAL A 56 2.25 12.40 0.36
C VAL A 56 1.31 11.22 0.69
N PRO A 57 -0.04 11.35 0.63
CA PRO A 57 -0.94 10.23 0.93
C PRO A 57 -0.83 9.06 -0.06
N LEU A 58 -0.28 9.29 -1.26
CA LEU A 58 -0.10 8.25 -2.29
C LEU A 58 1.16 7.39 -2.05
N LEU A 59 2.10 7.83 -1.22
CA LEU A 59 3.36 7.10 -0.99
C LEU A 59 3.14 5.72 -0.36
N GLY A 60 2.22 5.61 0.62
CA GLY A 60 1.89 4.34 1.27
C GLY A 60 1.33 3.28 0.31
N PRO A 61 0.26 3.59 -0.44
CA PRO A 61 -0.28 2.70 -1.46
C PRO A 61 0.75 2.30 -2.53
N VAL A 62 1.52 3.25 -3.05
CA VAL A 62 2.54 2.99 -4.06
C VAL A 62 3.63 2.06 -3.52
N LEU A 63 4.10 2.28 -2.30
CA LEU A 63 5.09 1.42 -1.66
C LEU A 63 4.55 0.01 -1.46
N THR A 64 3.29 -0.12 -1.03
CA THR A 64 2.64 -1.42 -0.84
C THR A 64 2.56 -2.20 -2.15
N LEU A 65 2.14 -1.56 -3.24
CA LEU A 65 2.11 -2.17 -4.57
C LEU A 65 3.52 -2.57 -5.05
N ALA A 66 4.52 -1.72 -4.80
CA ALA A 66 5.90 -2.02 -5.16
C ALA A 66 6.45 -3.24 -4.37
N LEU A 67 6.13 -3.33 -3.08
CA LEU A 67 6.50 -4.47 -2.24
C LEU A 67 5.80 -5.76 -2.67
N LEU A 68 4.52 -5.68 -3.06
CA LEU A 68 3.76 -6.82 -3.54
C LEU A 68 4.35 -7.38 -4.84
N ARG A 69 4.65 -6.51 -5.81
CA ARG A 69 5.33 -6.89 -7.06
C ARG A 69 6.67 -7.59 -6.82
N ARG A 70 7.45 -7.12 -5.84
CA ARG A 70 8.74 -7.76 -5.47
C ARG A 70 8.54 -9.15 -4.86
N ARG A 71 7.46 -9.36 -4.11
CA ARG A 71 7.13 -10.68 -3.54
C ARG A 71 6.73 -11.66 -4.64
N ASP A 72 5.87 -11.24 -5.56
CA ASP A 72 5.43 -12.09 -6.68
C ASP A 72 6.62 -12.56 -7.54
N GLN A 73 7.56 -11.66 -7.83
CA GLN A 73 8.79 -11.99 -8.57
C GLN A 73 9.66 -13.01 -7.83
N ARG A 74 9.75 -12.94 -6.49
CA ARG A 74 10.48 -13.92 -5.69
C ARG A 74 9.81 -15.29 -5.71
N VAL A 75 8.48 -15.33 -5.66
CA VAL A 75 7.71 -16.60 -5.74
C VAL A 75 7.96 -17.28 -7.08
N VAL A 76 7.87 -16.54 -8.20
CA VAL A 76 8.13 -17.09 -9.54
C VAL A 76 9.57 -17.61 -9.67
N SER A 77 10.56 -16.86 -9.19
CA SER A 77 11.97 -17.30 -9.20
C SER A 77 12.21 -18.56 -8.35
N SER A 78 11.52 -18.69 -7.21
CA SER A 78 11.61 -19.89 -6.36
C SER A 78 10.97 -21.12 -7.00
N ALA A 79 9.85 -20.94 -7.72
CA ALA A 79 9.17 -22.01 -8.43
C ALA A 79 10.02 -22.53 -9.60
N ASP A 80 10.65 -21.64 -10.35
CA ASP A 80 11.55 -21.97 -11.45
C ASP A 80 12.78 -22.76 -10.96
N LYS A 81 13.40 -22.31 -9.85
CA LYS A 81 14.55 -22.99 -9.24
C LYS A 81 14.20 -24.38 -8.66
N SER A 82 13.00 -24.55 -8.10
CA SER A 82 12.51 -25.84 -7.61
C SER A 82 12.20 -26.81 -8.76
N SER A 83 11.66 -26.30 -9.87
CA SER A 83 11.42 -27.07 -11.10
C SER A 83 12.72 -27.53 -11.74
N ALA A 84 13.74 -26.67 -11.83
CA ALA A 84 15.06 -27.01 -12.38
C ALA A 84 15.85 -28.04 -11.56
N ALA A 85 15.55 -28.20 -10.26
CA ALA A 85 16.16 -29.22 -9.39
C ALA A 85 15.56 -30.63 -9.55
N ARG A 86 14.33 -30.75 -10.06
CA ARG A 86 13.63 -32.05 -10.23
C ARG A 86 14.08 -32.93 -11.41
N PRO A 87 14.55 -32.44 -12.59
CA PRO A 87 14.88 -33.31 -13.72
C PRO A 87 16.21 -34.06 -13.59
N SER A 88 17.12 -33.67 -12.69
CA SER A 88 18.44 -34.32 -12.56
C SER A 88 18.42 -35.59 -11.71
N ALA A 89 17.55 -35.67 -10.70
CA ALA A 89 17.43 -36.85 -9.83
C ALA A 89 16.83 -38.06 -10.57
N ALA A 90 15.83 -37.84 -11.43
CA ALA A 90 15.20 -38.91 -12.22
C ALA A 90 16.14 -39.48 -13.31
N ARG A 91 17.12 -38.71 -13.78
CA ARG A 91 18.10 -39.16 -14.78
C ARG A 91 19.29 -39.92 -14.18
N ARG A 92 19.56 -39.74 -12.88
CA ARG A 92 20.67 -40.40 -12.16
C ARG A 92 20.33 -41.79 -11.64
N ALA A 93 19.04 -42.14 -11.53
CA ALA A 93 18.57 -43.48 -11.13
C ALA A 93 18.47 -44.49 -12.30
N ARG A 94 18.87 -44.10 -13.52
CA ARG A 94 18.81 -44.93 -14.74
C ARG A 94 20.19 -45.29 -15.32
N ARG A 95 21.29 -45.04 -14.60
CA ARG A 95 22.65 -45.45 -14.97
C ARG A 95 23.27 -46.30 -13.89
#